data_AF-A0A3F2S3B0-F1
#
_entry.id   AF-A0A3F2S3B0-F1
#
_cell.length_a   1.000
_cell.length_b   1.000
_cell.length_c   1.000
_cell.angle_alpha   90.00
_cell.angle_beta   90.00
_cell.angle_gamma   90.00
#
_symmetry.space_group_name_H-M   'P 1'
#
loop_
_entity.id
_entity.type
_entity.pdbx_description
1 polymer ?
#
loop_
_entity_poly.entity_id
_entity_poly.type
_entity_poly.pdbx_seq_one_letter_code
_entity_poly.pdbx_strand_id
1 'polypeptide(L)'
;MAHFLLLSKFFQTICGPTEFVGEIDDGTAKEALGLSMVGKAFNHSAGNWTKVGDGTVSITFHSIDTKDVTVNIKSGGNKIAEVAVAAGKTVIWKSNAAALGGKTLYLDRWRPGFLGLPGTGGGSLLLWVPRSTQGGHLELEATLNAS
;
A
#
# COMPACT_ATOMS: atom_id res chain seq x y z
N MET A 1 -39.74 7.28 -51.81
CA MET A 1 -38.35 7.28 -51.31
C MET A 1 -38.34 7.85 -49.90
N ALA A 2 -37.98 7.04 -48.90
CA ALA A 2 -37.52 7.53 -47.61
C ALA A 2 -36.48 6.53 -47.11
N HIS A 3 -35.22 6.93 -47.22
CA HIS A 3 -34.06 6.16 -46.78
C HIS A 3 -34.10 6.03 -45.25
N PHE A 4 -34.10 4.80 -44.76
CA PHE A 4 -33.94 4.49 -43.34
C PHE A 4 -32.44 4.63 -43.01
N LEU A 5 -32.06 5.66 -42.25
CA LEU A 5 -30.70 5.81 -41.76
C LEU A 5 -30.46 4.76 -40.66
N LEU A 6 -29.66 3.73 -40.98
CA LEU A 6 -29.05 2.86 -39.97
C LEU A 6 -28.07 3.70 -39.15
N LEU A 7 -28.47 4.08 -37.94
CA LEU A 7 -27.53 4.53 -36.92
C LEU A 7 -26.75 3.31 -36.42
N SER A 8 -25.64 2.98 -37.07
CA SER A 8 -24.65 2.08 -36.49
C SER A 8 -24.09 2.77 -35.25
N LYS A 9 -24.58 2.38 -34.07
CA LYS A 9 -23.88 2.67 -32.83
C LYS A 9 -22.54 1.96 -32.91
N PHE A 10 -21.51 2.72 -33.27
CA PHE A 10 -20.13 2.34 -33.00
C PHE A 10 -20.04 2.21 -31.48
N PHE A 11 -20.23 0.99 -30.97
CA PHE A 11 -19.70 0.61 -29.68
C PHE A 11 -18.18 0.69 -29.85
N GLN A 12 -17.62 1.88 -29.64
CA GLN A 12 -16.26 1.97 -29.13
C GLN A 12 -16.30 1.06 -27.91
N THR A 13 -15.53 -0.04 -27.91
CA THR A 13 -15.37 -0.91 -26.73
C THR A 13 -14.90 0.00 -25.62
N ILE A 14 -15.87 0.48 -24.85
CA ILE A 14 -15.64 1.41 -23.77
C ILE A 14 -14.69 0.68 -22.85
N CYS A 15 -13.67 1.39 -22.39
CA CYS A 15 -12.90 1.05 -21.22
C CYS A 15 -13.92 0.77 -20.08
N GLY A 16 -14.45 -0.45 -20.03
CA GLY A 16 -15.29 -0.90 -18.94
C GLY A 16 -14.44 -0.81 -17.68
N PRO A 17 -15.04 -0.56 -16.50
CA PRO A 17 -14.27 -0.70 -15.28
C PRO A 17 -13.65 -2.09 -15.34
N THR A 18 -12.34 -2.19 -15.11
CA THR A 18 -11.63 -3.46 -15.04
C THR A 18 -12.13 -4.19 -13.80
N GLU A 19 -13.38 -4.64 -13.84
CA GLU A 19 -14.03 -5.42 -12.81
C GLU A 19 -13.67 -6.87 -13.13
N PHE A 20 -13.11 -7.53 -12.12
CA PHE A 20 -12.53 -8.87 -12.19
C PHE A 20 -11.10 -8.92 -12.74
N VAL A 21 -10.20 -8.17 -12.11
CA VAL A 21 -9.06 -8.90 -11.53
C VAL A 21 -9.71 -9.85 -10.52
N GLY A 22 -9.71 -11.15 -10.81
CA GLY A 22 -10.26 -12.14 -9.88
C GLY A 22 -9.69 -11.96 -8.47
N GLU A 23 -10.34 -12.54 -7.47
CA GLU A 23 -9.82 -12.49 -6.10
C GLU A 23 -8.35 -12.91 -6.06
N ILE A 24 -7.54 -12.15 -5.34
CA ILE A 24 -6.11 -12.44 -5.17
C ILE A 24 -5.97 -13.63 -4.25
N ASP A 25 -5.26 -14.67 -4.70
CA ASP A 25 -4.99 -15.87 -3.92
C ASP A 25 -4.00 -15.60 -2.79
N ASP A 26 -4.00 -16.50 -1.80
CA ASP A 26 -3.11 -16.44 -0.65
C ASP A 26 -1.64 -16.43 -1.08
N GLY A 27 -0.80 -15.69 -0.38
CA GLY A 27 0.63 -15.69 -0.65
C GLY A 27 1.40 -14.62 0.08
N THR A 28 2.71 -14.59 -0.17
CA THR A 28 3.54 -13.52 0.37
C THR A 28 3.12 -12.18 -0.22
N ALA A 29 3.22 -11.09 0.56
CA ALA A 29 2.90 -9.76 0.07
C ALA A 29 3.76 -9.36 -1.15
N LYS A 30 4.95 -9.95 -1.29
CA LYS A 30 5.81 -9.77 -2.47
C LYS A 30 5.16 -10.33 -3.74
N GLU A 31 4.64 -11.55 -3.66
CA GLU A 31 4.07 -12.27 -4.81
C GLU A 31 2.63 -11.85 -5.07
N ALA A 32 1.80 -11.76 -4.03
CA ALA A 32 0.38 -11.46 -4.14
C ALA A 32 0.10 -9.96 -4.31
N LEU A 33 0.87 -9.09 -3.64
CA LEU A 33 0.57 -7.66 -3.51
C LEU A 33 1.62 -6.75 -4.16
N GLY A 34 2.66 -7.32 -4.78
CA GLY A 34 3.74 -6.55 -5.39
C GLY A 34 4.57 -5.76 -4.37
N LEU A 35 4.70 -6.25 -3.14
CA LEU A 35 5.54 -5.63 -2.11
C LEU A 35 6.96 -5.43 -2.65
N SER A 36 7.40 -4.17 -2.65
CA SER A 36 8.73 -3.77 -3.07
C SER A 36 9.29 -2.70 -2.15
N MET A 37 10.62 -2.65 -2.05
CA MET A 37 11.33 -1.71 -1.23
C MET A 37 12.41 -1.04 -2.07
N VAL A 38 12.55 0.27 -1.92
CA VAL A 38 13.58 1.07 -2.56
C VAL A 38 14.49 1.62 -1.47
N GLY A 39 15.80 1.53 -1.64
CA GLY A 39 16.77 1.99 -0.65
C GLY A 39 16.95 1.00 0.51
N LYS A 40 17.36 1.50 1.68
CA LYS A 40 17.72 0.70 2.86
C LYS A 40 16.71 0.79 4.00
N ALA A 41 15.92 1.86 4.08
CA ALA A 41 15.05 2.16 5.22
C ALA A 41 14.09 1.00 5.53
N PHE A 42 13.53 0.37 4.50
CA PHE A 42 12.56 -0.72 4.64
C PHE A 42 13.12 -2.11 4.30
N ASN A 43 14.45 -2.26 4.20
CA ASN A 43 15.04 -3.57 3.92
C ASN A 43 14.65 -4.59 4.99
N HIS A 44 14.46 -5.85 4.56
CA HIS A 44 13.97 -6.96 5.37
C HIS A 44 12.50 -6.86 5.81
N SER A 45 11.73 -5.93 5.25
CA SER A 45 10.26 -5.97 5.39
C SER A 45 9.66 -7.16 4.63
N ALA A 46 8.59 -7.73 5.16
CA ALA A 46 7.88 -8.87 4.60
C ALA A 46 6.41 -8.82 5.00
N GLY A 47 5.57 -9.67 4.42
CA GLY A 47 4.17 -9.75 4.81
C GLY A 47 3.47 -10.88 4.08
N ASN A 48 2.20 -11.10 4.43
CA ASN A 48 1.35 -12.09 3.78
C ASN A 48 -0.04 -11.52 3.51
N TRP A 49 -0.64 -12.00 2.42
CA TRP A 49 -2.03 -11.81 2.08
C TRP A 49 -2.76 -13.14 2.22
N THR A 50 -3.94 -13.07 2.82
CA THR A 50 -4.93 -14.15 2.77
C THR A 50 -6.19 -13.63 2.10
N LYS A 51 -6.73 -14.41 1.18
CA LYS A 51 -7.89 -14.13 0.33
C LYS A 51 -9.17 -14.05 1.14
N VAL A 52 -9.36 -15.00 2.05
CA VAL A 52 -10.52 -15.03 2.95
C VAL A 52 -10.07 -14.50 4.30
N GLY A 53 -10.71 -13.43 4.76
CA GLY A 53 -10.29 -12.75 5.98
C GLY A 53 -11.32 -11.77 6.51
N ASP A 54 -10.95 -11.08 7.58
CA ASP A 54 -11.79 -10.11 8.28
C ASP A 54 -11.76 -8.70 7.67
N GLY A 55 -11.03 -8.52 6.57
CA GLY A 55 -10.79 -7.23 5.95
C GLY A 55 -9.69 -6.41 6.61
N THR A 56 -8.97 -6.93 7.60
CA THR A 56 -7.92 -6.18 8.29
C THR A 56 -6.72 -5.91 7.37
N VAL A 57 -6.23 -4.68 7.41
CA VAL A 57 -4.91 -4.31 6.90
C VAL A 57 -4.08 -3.84 8.10
N SER A 58 -3.10 -4.63 8.48
CA SER A 58 -2.24 -4.41 9.64
C SER A 58 -0.80 -4.21 9.18
N ILE A 59 -0.19 -3.13 9.63
CA ILE A 59 1.22 -2.81 9.39
C ILE A 59 1.91 -2.68 10.74
N THR A 60 2.78 -3.63 11.04
CA THR A 60 3.63 -3.63 12.23
C THR A 60 4.97 -3.02 11.86
N PHE A 61 5.27 -1.86 12.43
CA PHE A 61 6.55 -1.19 12.25
C PHE A 61 7.53 -1.67 13.31
N HIS A 62 8.65 -2.26 12.89
CA HIS A 62 9.75 -2.65 13.76
C HIS A 62 10.91 -1.68 13.58
N SER A 63 11.06 -0.73 14.50
CA SER A 63 12.19 0.19 14.46
C SER A 63 13.44 -0.47 15.01
N ILE A 64 14.43 -0.66 14.14
CA ILE A 64 15.82 -0.94 14.51
C ILE A 64 16.70 0.30 14.36
N ASP A 65 16.06 1.45 14.09
CA ASP A 65 16.72 2.74 14.06
C ASP A 65 17.16 3.16 15.47
N THR A 66 18.23 3.94 15.52
CA THR A 66 18.76 4.55 16.74
C THR A 66 18.07 5.87 17.09
N LYS A 67 17.20 6.35 16.21
CA LYS A 67 16.47 7.61 16.35
C LYS A 67 14.98 7.41 16.13
N ASP A 68 14.20 8.31 16.71
CA ASP A 68 12.79 8.41 16.43
C ASP A 68 12.56 8.81 14.98
N VAL A 69 11.57 8.18 14.37
CA VAL A 69 11.20 8.38 12.97
C VAL A 69 9.69 8.51 12.84
N THR A 70 9.28 9.12 11.75
CA THR A 70 7.88 9.19 11.36
C THR A 70 7.71 8.48 10.03
N VAL A 71 6.68 7.65 9.92
CA VAL A 71 6.31 6.99 8.67
C VAL A 71 5.05 7.64 8.12
N ASN A 72 5.12 8.22 6.93
CA ASN A 72 3.94 8.60 6.20
C ASN A 72 3.44 7.40 5.41
N ILE A 73 2.12 7.18 5.43
CA ILE A 73 1.43 6.22 4.56
C ILE A 73 0.66 7.03 3.54
N LYS A 74 0.91 6.81 2.25
CA LYS A 74 0.37 7.60 1.14
C LYS A 74 -0.27 6.70 0.08
N SER A 75 -1.13 7.29 -0.74
CA SER A 75 -1.62 6.71 -2.00
C SER A 75 -1.85 7.82 -3.02
N GLY A 76 -1.33 7.67 -4.23
CA GLY A 76 -1.51 8.67 -5.30
C GLY A 76 -1.03 10.08 -4.92
N GLY A 77 0.03 10.17 -4.12
CA GLY A 77 0.57 11.45 -3.62
C GLY A 77 -0.11 12.02 -2.38
N ASN A 78 -1.30 11.52 -2.01
CA ASN A 78 -2.04 12.00 -0.84
C ASN A 78 -1.66 11.21 0.42
N LYS A 79 -1.51 11.92 1.55
CA LYS A 79 -1.25 11.30 2.85
C LYS A 79 -2.53 10.68 3.41
N ILE A 80 -2.46 9.41 3.78
CA ILE A 80 -3.51 8.63 4.45
C ILE A 80 -3.32 8.68 5.95
N ALA A 81 -2.07 8.46 6.40
CA ALA A 81 -1.73 8.45 7.81
C ALA A 81 -0.28 8.91 8.03
N GLU A 82 0.00 9.29 9.26
CA GLU A 82 1.33 9.59 9.76
C GLU A 82 1.52 8.84 11.09
N VAL A 83 2.58 8.05 11.19
CA VAL A 83 2.82 7.16 12.32
C VAL A 83 4.17 7.49 12.95
N ALA A 84 4.16 7.98 14.18
CA ALA A 84 5.38 8.17 14.95
C ALA A 84 5.87 6.82 15.50
N VAL A 85 7.15 6.51 15.28
CA VAL A 85 7.78 5.27 15.74
C VAL A 85 9.08 5.63 16.44
N ALA A 86 9.10 5.45 17.76
CA ALA A 86 10.29 5.71 18.56
C ALA A 86 11.41 4.70 18.28
N ALA A 87 12.66 5.09 18.54
CA ALA A 87 13.84 4.25 18.37
C ALA A 87 13.69 2.91 19.12
N GLY A 88 14.00 1.81 18.45
CA GLY A 88 13.92 0.46 19.05
C GLY A 88 12.50 -0.02 19.40
N LYS A 89 11.44 0.70 19.01
CA LYS A 89 10.05 0.34 19.35
C LYS A 89 9.32 -0.33 18.20
N THR A 90 8.30 -1.09 18.57
CA THR A 90 7.32 -1.67 17.65
C THR A 90 6.01 -0.91 17.77
N VAL A 91 5.43 -0.51 16.65
CA VAL A 91 4.14 0.21 16.58
C VAL A 91 3.28 -0.45 15.52
N ILE A 92 2.03 -0.74 15.86
CA ILE A 92 1.06 -1.33 14.92
C ILE A 92 0.13 -0.23 14.44
N TRP A 93 0.02 -0.09 13.13
CA TRP A 93 -1.01 0.71 12.48
C TRP A 93 -2.02 -0.22 11.79
N LYS A 94 -3.31 0.05 11.98
CA LYS A 94 -4.39 -0.74 11.40
C LYS A 94 -5.31 0.13 10.54
N SER A 95 -5.81 -0.49 9.49
CA SER A 95 -6.89 -0.01 8.62
C SER A 95 -7.66 -1.22 8.10
N ASN A 96 -8.42 -1.05 7.02
CA ASN A 96 -9.19 -2.13 6.42
C ASN A 96 -9.19 -2.09 4.89
N ALA A 97 -9.41 -3.26 4.29
CA ALA A 97 -9.44 -3.47 2.84
C ALA A 97 -10.59 -2.71 2.16
N ALA A 98 -11.68 -2.39 2.86
CA ALA A 98 -12.75 -1.56 2.28
C ALA A 98 -12.26 -0.11 2.06
N ALA A 99 -11.49 0.45 3.00
CA ALA A 99 -10.94 1.79 2.91
C ALA A 99 -9.74 1.88 1.95
N LEU A 100 -8.92 0.83 1.90
CA LEU A 100 -7.66 0.81 1.14
C LEU A 100 -7.74 0.06 -0.19
N GLY A 101 -8.83 -0.66 -0.46
CA GLY A 101 -8.99 -1.52 -1.63
C GLY A 101 -8.78 -0.77 -2.95
N GLY A 102 -7.91 -1.32 -3.78
CA GLY A 102 -7.49 -0.75 -5.06
C GLY A 102 -6.43 0.36 -4.94
N LYS A 103 -5.99 0.72 -3.73
CA LYS A 103 -4.92 1.72 -3.54
C LYS A 103 -3.55 1.06 -3.55
N THR A 104 -2.61 1.72 -4.21
CA THR A 104 -1.19 1.44 -4.00
C THR A 104 -0.71 2.26 -2.81
N LEU A 105 -0.26 1.58 -1.76
CA LEU A 105 0.33 2.20 -0.59
C LEU A 105 1.80 2.50 -0.87
N TYR A 106 2.19 3.72 -0.58
CA TYR A 106 3.57 4.18 -0.56
C TYR A 106 3.92 4.66 0.84
N LEU A 107 4.96 4.06 1.43
CA LEU A 107 5.43 4.39 2.76
C LEU A 107 6.78 5.09 2.66
N ASP A 108 6.88 6.27 3.28
CA ASP A 108 8.13 6.98 3.46
C ASP A 108 8.44 7.20 4.93
N ARG A 109 9.60 6.71 5.35
CA ARG A 109 10.18 6.96 6.66
C ARG A 109 11.00 8.25 6.57
N TRP A 110 10.73 9.20 7.44
CA TRP A 110 11.43 10.49 7.50
C TRP A 110 11.72 10.92 8.94
N ARG A 111 12.69 11.83 9.08
CA ARG A 111 12.98 12.55 10.33
C ARG A 111 13.34 14.01 10.08
N PRO A 112 13.08 14.93 11.02
CA PRO A 112 13.55 16.30 10.91
C PRO A 112 15.08 16.36 10.84
N GLY A 113 15.60 17.11 9.86
CA GLY A 113 17.02 17.44 9.75
C GLY A 113 17.44 18.57 10.70
N PHE A 114 18.70 18.98 10.62
CA PHE A 114 19.31 20.04 11.45
C PHE A 114 18.60 21.41 11.36
N LEU A 115 17.81 21.65 10.30
CA LEU A 115 16.99 22.85 10.12
C LEU A 115 15.48 22.59 10.23
N GLY A 116 15.07 21.46 10.82
CA GLY A 116 13.67 21.03 10.86
C GLY A 116 13.10 20.58 9.52
N LEU A 117 13.91 20.56 8.45
CA LEU A 117 13.49 20.12 7.12
C LEU A 117 13.27 18.60 7.09
N PRO A 118 12.16 18.10 6.52
CA PRO A 118 11.92 16.67 6.39
C PRO A 118 13.00 16.00 5.52
N GLY A 119 13.75 15.07 6.08
CA GLY A 119 14.65 14.21 5.32
C GLY A 119 14.02 12.84 5.08
N THR A 120 13.75 12.49 3.82
CA THR A 120 13.28 11.15 3.39
C THR A 120 14.43 10.22 3.00
N GLY A 121 15.67 10.62 3.32
CA GLY A 121 16.86 9.82 3.04
C GLY A 121 16.72 8.43 3.66
N GLY A 122 16.90 7.39 2.86
CA GLY A 122 16.85 6.01 3.34
C GLY A 122 15.97 5.12 2.46
N GLY A 123 14.89 5.62 1.87
CA GLY A 123 14.09 4.85 0.93
C GLY A 123 12.60 4.73 1.26
N SER A 124 11.91 3.83 0.57
CA SER A 124 10.46 3.66 0.63
C SER A 124 10.02 2.20 0.49
N LEU A 125 8.78 1.94 0.90
CA LEU A 125 8.10 0.65 0.72
C LEU A 125 6.81 0.88 -0.07
N LEU A 126 6.53 -0.01 -1.01
CA LEU A 126 5.37 0.05 -1.89
C LEU A 126 4.65 -1.31 -1.90
N LEU A 127 3.33 -1.30 -1.82
CA LEU A 127 2.50 -2.49 -2.12
C LEU A 127 1.12 -2.06 -2.61
N TRP A 128 0.38 -2.96 -3.24
CA TRP A 128 -1.01 -2.75 -3.63
C TRP A 128 -1.97 -3.51 -2.72
N VAL A 129 -3.02 -2.85 -2.24
CA VAL A 129 -4.09 -3.50 -1.47
C VAL A 129 -5.24 -3.86 -2.41
N PRO A 130 -5.57 -5.15 -2.59
CA PRO A 130 -6.64 -5.55 -3.49
C PRO A 130 -8.01 -5.14 -2.95
N ARG A 131 -8.97 -4.98 -3.87
CA ARG A 131 -10.38 -5.03 -3.48
C ARG A 131 -10.71 -6.51 -3.30
N SER A 132 -11.28 -6.89 -2.15
CA SER A 132 -11.70 -8.26 -1.89
C SER A 132 -13.18 -8.33 -1.53
N THR A 133 -13.89 -9.24 -2.17
CA THR A 133 -15.27 -9.60 -1.83
C THR A 133 -15.34 -10.66 -0.72
N GLN A 134 -14.21 -11.32 -0.45
CA GLN A 134 -14.07 -12.32 0.63
C GLN A 134 -13.40 -11.74 1.89
N GLY A 135 -13.38 -10.40 1.99
CA GLY A 135 -12.78 -9.63 3.06
C GLY A 135 -11.27 -9.48 2.89
N GLY A 136 -10.58 -10.60 2.75
CA GLY A 136 -9.12 -10.66 2.71
C GLY A 136 -8.45 -10.18 4.01
N HIS A 137 -7.16 -10.38 4.14
CA HIS A 137 -6.42 -9.97 5.33
C HIS A 137 -4.92 -9.82 5.02
N LEU A 138 -4.39 -8.65 5.34
CA LEU A 138 -2.98 -8.29 5.16
C LEU A 138 -2.31 -8.11 6.52
N GLU A 139 -1.24 -8.87 6.76
CA GLU A 139 -0.25 -8.61 7.80
C GLU A 139 1.08 -8.23 7.15
N LEU A 140 1.56 -7.02 7.43
CA LEU A 140 2.81 -6.48 6.92
C LEU A 140 3.75 -6.17 8.08
N GLU A 141 4.93 -6.78 8.05
CA GLU A 141 6.05 -6.51 8.94
C GLU A 141 7.03 -5.55 8.26
N ALA A 142 6.98 -4.28 8.64
CA ALA A 142 7.79 -3.21 8.09
C ALA A 142 8.98 -2.89 9.00
N THR A 143 10.18 -3.32 8.61
CA THR A 143 11.42 -2.98 9.33
C THR A 143 11.81 -1.53 9.03
N LEU A 144 12.13 -0.74 10.05
CA LEU A 144 12.67 0.62 9.91
C LEU A 144 14.14 0.61 10.29
N ASN A 145 15.00 0.58 9.28
CA ASN A 145 16.45 0.56 9.42
C ASN A 145 17.02 1.96 9.65
N ALA A 146 18.16 2.01 10.34
CA ALA A 146 18.99 3.21 10.38
C ALA A 146 19.46 3.61 8.97
N SER A 147 19.48 4.91 8.71
CA SER A 147 19.86 5.53 7.44
C SER A 147 20.93 6.59 7.61
#